data_AF-A0AAD6QT97-F1
#
_entry.id   AF-A0AAD6QT97-F1
#
_cell.length_a   1.000
_cell.length_b   1.000
_cell.length_c   1.000
_cell.angle_alpha   90.00
_cell.angle_beta   90.00
_cell.angle_gamma   90.00
#
_symmetry.space_group_name_H-M   'P 1'
#
loop_
_entity.id
_entity.type
_entity.pdbx_description
1 polymer ?
#
loop_
_entity_poly.entity_id
_entity_poly.type
_entity_poly.pdbx_seq_one_letter_code
_entity_poly.pdbx_strand_id
1 'polypeptide(L)'
;MTDLQLIDALRNYLWRRRYVIVLDDIWNVNAWETIKYAFPDCNCGSRIIFTTRLSNLAESIENTSHVYELQALPENEAWTLFCMKAFRGEHKAVSNNN
;
A
#
# COMPACT_ATOMS: atom_id res chain seq x y z
N MET A 1 -9.93 -4.55 26.56
CA MET A 1 -10.26 -5.06 25.21
C MET A 1 -9.06 -5.84 24.73
N THR A 2 -9.21 -7.12 24.40
CA THR A 2 -8.11 -7.97 23.92
C THR A 2 -7.98 -7.89 22.39
N ASP A 3 -6.85 -8.35 21.84
CA ASP A 3 -6.63 -8.39 20.39
C ASP A 3 -7.73 -9.19 19.67
N LEU A 4 -8.17 -10.30 20.26
CA LEU A 4 -9.28 -11.10 19.76
C LEU A 4 -10.60 -10.31 19.68
N GLN A 5 -10.90 -9.50 20.69
CA GLN A 5 -12.10 -8.66 20.69
C GLN A 5 -12.04 -7.57 19.61
N LEU A 6 -10.86 -7.04 19.32
CA LEU A 6 -10.67 -6.06 18.25
C LEU A 6 -10.81 -6.71 16.87
N ILE A 7 -10.20 -7.88 16.68
CA ILE A 7 -10.32 -8.69 15.46
C ILE A 7 -11.79 -9.01 15.19
N ASP A 8 -12.54 -9.48 16.20
CA ASP A 8 -13.96 -9.79 16.05
C ASP A 8 -14.80 -8.55 15.75
N ALA A 9 -14.54 -7.44 16.44
CA ALA A 9 -15.25 -6.19 16.19
C ALA A 9 -15.04 -5.70 14.76
N LEU A 10 -13.80 -5.71 14.28
CA LEU A 10 -13.46 -5.29 12.91
C LEU A 10 -14.03 -6.26 11.88
N ARG A 11 -13.92 -7.57 12.11
CA ARG A 11 -14.48 -8.60 11.22
C ARG A 11 -15.99 -8.45 11.08
N ASN A 12 -16.71 -8.27 12.20
CA ASN A 12 -18.15 -8.05 12.18
C ASN A 12 -18.53 -6.75 11.47
N TYR A 13 -17.74 -5.70 11.65
CA TYR A 13 -17.95 -4.43 10.95
C TYR A 13 -17.79 -4.58 9.43
N LEU A 14 -16.77 -5.32 8.98
CA LEU A 14 -16.45 -5.53 7.55
C LEU A 14 -17.29 -6.61 6.87
N TRP A 15 -18.02 -7.43 7.63
CA TRP A 15 -18.81 -8.55 7.11
C TRP A 15 -19.78 -8.11 6.01
N ARG A 16 -19.72 -8.77 4.85
CA ARG A 16 -20.54 -8.48 3.65
C ARG A 16 -20.45 -7.02 3.15
N ARG A 17 -19.37 -6.30 3.50
CA ARG A 17 -19.07 -4.98 2.94
C ARG A 17 -17.96 -5.09 1.92
N ARG A 18 -18.02 -4.24 0.89
CA ARG A 18 -16.88 -3.99 0.01
C ARG A 18 -15.96 -2.97 0.66
N TYR A 19 -14.68 -3.30 0.79
CA TYR A 19 -13.68 -2.42 1.41
C TYR A 19 -12.37 -2.40 0.63
N VAL A 20 -11.63 -1.30 0.76
CA VAL A 20 -10.21 -1.20 0.39
C VAL A 20 -9.47 -0.73 1.63
N ILE A 21 -8.55 -1.54 2.13
CA ILE A 21 -7.74 -1.23 3.31
C ILE A 21 -6.28 -1.16 2.85
N VAL A 22 -5.61 -0.06 3.19
CA VAL A 22 -4.18 0.14 2.93
C VAL A 22 -3.45 0.05 4.26
N LEU A 23 -2.54 -0.93 4.37
CA LEU A 23 -1.66 -1.14 5.51
C LEU A 23 -0.27 -0.66 5.11
N ASP A 24 0.07 0.55 5.52
CA ASP A 24 1.36 1.15 5.18
C ASP A 24 2.47 0.65 6.11
N ASP A 25 3.63 0.35 5.54
CA ASP A 25 4.87 -0.03 6.22
C ASP A 25 4.71 -1.20 7.19
N ILE A 26 4.51 -2.42 6.68
CA ILE A 26 4.48 -3.64 7.51
C ILE A 26 5.90 -4.15 7.76
N TRP A 27 6.29 -4.17 9.04
CA TRP A 27 7.65 -4.51 9.52
C TRP A 27 7.81 -5.94 10.02
N ASN A 28 6.72 -6.71 10.15
CA ASN A 28 6.76 -8.04 10.76
C ASN A 28 5.67 -8.95 10.18
N VAL A 29 6.07 -10.12 9.70
CA VAL A 29 5.18 -11.18 9.20
C VAL A 29 4.16 -11.59 10.25
N ASN A 30 4.55 -11.68 11.53
CA ASN A 30 3.65 -12.07 12.62
C ASN A 30 2.49 -11.08 12.82
N ALA A 31 2.71 -9.79 12.54
CA ALA A 31 1.65 -8.80 12.62
C ALA A 31 0.58 -9.06 11.55
N TRP A 32 1.00 -9.39 10.33
CA TRP A 32 0.08 -9.81 9.26
C TRP A 32 -0.64 -11.11 9.60
N GLU A 33 0.09 -12.13 10.07
CA GLU A 33 -0.47 -13.42 10.46
C GLU A 33 -1.56 -13.31 11.53
N THR A 34 -1.50 -12.28 12.38
CA THR A 34 -2.51 -12.00 13.40
C THR A 34 -3.69 -11.21 12.83
N ILE A 35 -3.44 -10.10 12.13
CA ILE A 35 -4.50 -9.18 11.72
C ILE A 35 -5.31 -9.68 10.52
N LYS A 36 -4.77 -10.61 9.71
CA LYS A 36 -5.47 -11.16 8.54
C LYS A 36 -6.84 -11.76 8.88
N TYR A 37 -7.00 -12.29 10.09
CA TYR A 37 -8.26 -12.87 10.56
C TYR A 37 -9.39 -11.83 10.78
N ALA A 38 -9.04 -10.54 10.83
CA ALA A 38 -10.01 -9.46 10.94
C ALA A 38 -10.69 -9.11 9.61
N PHE A 39 -10.19 -9.64 8.48
CA PHE A 39 -10.65 -9.26 7.14
C PHE A 39 -11.45 -10.40 6.50
N PRO A 40 -12.80 -10.36 6.54
CA PRO A 40 -13.61 -11.40 5.93
C PRO A 40 -13.68 -11.27 4.41
N ASP A 41 -13.33 -12.34 3.69
CA ASP A 41 -13.65 -12.43 2.26
C ASP A 41 -15.07 -12.95 2.07
N CYS A 42 -15.98 -12.03 1.74
CA CYS A 42 -17.38 -12.34 1.41
C CYS A 42 -17.66 -12.22 -0.09
N ASN A 43 -16.65 -12.31 -0.97
CA ASN A 43 -16.77 -12.13 -2.42
C ASN A 43 -17.44 -10.80 -2.83
N CYS A 44 -17.29 -9.76 -2.01
CA CYS A 44 -17.83 -8.42 -2.28
C CYS A 44 -16.88 -7.53 -3.11
N GLY A 45 -15.78 -8.09 -3.62
CA GLY A 45 -14.75 -7.35 -4.34
C GLY A 45 -13.88 -6.48 -3.42
N SER A 46 -13.64 -6.95 -2.20
CA SER A 46 -12.80 -6.29 -1.21
C SER A 46 -11.31 -6.49 -1.53
N ARG A 47 -10.47 -5.50 -1.18
CA ARG A 47 -9.01 -5.55 -1.39
C ARG A 47 -8.25 -5.09 -0.16
N ILE A 48 -7.11 -5.72 0.08
CA ILE A 48 -6.11 -5.28 1.05
C ILE A 48 -4.86 -4.97 0.25
N ILE A 49 -4.29 -3.79 0.48
CA ILE A 49 -3.02 -3.36 -0.11
C ILE A 49 -2.08 -3.15 1.06
N PHE A 50 -0.90 -3.75 0.99
CA PHE A 50 0.16 -3.49 1.97
C PHE A 50 1.39 -2.95 1.26
N THR A 51 2.11 -2.06 1.93
CA THR A 51 3.45 -1.66 1.53
C THR A 51 4.43 -2.23 2.55
N THR A 52 5.56 -2.75 2.08
CA THR A 52 6.58 -3.32 2.96
C THR A 52 7.96 -3.18 2.33
N ARG A 53 8.99 -3.15 3.17
CA ARG A 53 10.40 -3.30 2.75
C ARG A 53 10.89 -4.75 2.86
N LEU A 54 10.06 -5.64 3.40
CA LEU A 54 10.38 -7.05 3.62
C LEU A 54 10.05 -7.88 2.39
N SER A 55 11.07 -8.24 1.61
CA SER A 55 10.89 -9.12 0.44
C SER A 55 10.31 -10.49 0.82
N ASN A 56 10.67 -11.02 1.99
CA ASN A 56 10.18 -12.31 2.49
C ASN A 56 8.71 -12.29 2.97
N LEU A 57 8.14 -11.12 3.25
CA LEU A 57 6.70 -11.02 3.56
C LEU A 57 5.88 -11.39 2.32
N ALA A 58 6.32 -10.97 1.13
CA ALA A 58 5.64 -11.27 -0.13
C ALA A 58 5.52 -12.79 -0.39
N GLU A 59 6.55 -13.55 -0.03
CA GLU A 59 6.58 -15.02 -0.15
C GLU A 59 5.66 -15.71 0.85
N SER A 60 5.53 -15.15 2.06
CA SER A 60 4.68 -15.71 3.13
C SER A 60 3.17 -15.56 2.88
N ILE A 61 2.77 -14.65 1.98
CA ILE A 61 1.38 -14.38 1.66
C ILE A 61 0.97 -15.24 0.45
N GLU A 62 0.71 -16.53 0.70
CA GLU A 62 0.45 -17.52 -0.35
C GLU A 62 -0.80 -17.26 -1.23
N ASN A 63 -0.71 -17.74 -2.48
CA ASN A 63 -1.74 -18.12 -3.47
C ASN A 63 -2.74 -17.09 -4.04
N THR A 64 -2.93 -15.92 -3.43
CA THR A 64 -3.87 -14.91 -3.95
C THR A 64 -3.31 -13.48 -4.00
N SER A 65 -2.06 -13.30 -3.56
CA SER A 65 -1.43 -11.99 -3.51
C SER A 65 -0.80 -11.61 -4.85
N HIS A 66 -1.03 -10.37 -5.28
CA HIS A 66 -0.29 -9.75 -6.37
C HIS A 66 0.83 -8.91 -5.74
N VAL A 67 2.07 -9.38 -5.92
CA VAL A 67 3.24 -8.65 -5.44
C VAL A 67 3.66 -7.65 -6.51
N TYR A 68 3.75 -6.38 -6.11
CA TYR A 68 4.30 -5.33 -6.97
C TYR A 68 5.62 -4.85 -6.38
N GLU A 69 6.72 -5.21 -7.04
CA GLU A 69 8.05 -4.71 -6.68
C GLU A 69 8.24 -3.30 -7.24
N LEU A 70 8.28 -2.32 -6.34
CA LEU A 70 8.46 -0.92 -6.72
C LEU A 70 9.86 -0.71 -7.33
N GLN A 71 9.89 -0.31 -8.60
CA GLN A 71 11.13 -0.05 -9.32
C GLN A 71 11.64 1.36 -9.07
N ALA A 72 12.96 1.55 -9.19
CA ALA A 72 13.55 2.87 -9.24
C ALA A 72 13.00 3.67 -10.43
N LEU A 73 12.90 4.99 -10.27
CA LEU A 73 12.53 5.86 -11.38
C LEU A 73 13.62 5.84 -12.46
N PRO A 74 13.24 5.85 -13.76
CA PRO A 74 14.16 6.14 -14.84
C PRO A 74 14.92 7.45 -14.61
N GLU A 75 16.17 7.55 -15.09
CA GLU A 75 17.05 8.69 -14.81
C GLU A 75 16.42 10.04 -15.18
N ASN A 76 15.75 10.13 -16.34
CA ASN A 76 15.05 11.34 -16.78
C ASN A 76 13.89 11.72 -15.85
N GLU A 77 13.15 10.76 -15.32
CA GLU A 77 12.05 10.99 -14.38
C GLU A 77 12.57 11.34 -12.99
N ALA A 78 13.63 10.68 -12.53
CA ALA A 78 14.32 10.98 -11.29
C ALA A 78 14.90 12.41 -11.32
N TRP A 79 15.54 12.80 -12.42
CA TRP A 79 16.06 14.16 -12.62
C TRP A 79 14.93 15.19 -12.65
N THR A 80 13.83 14.90 -13.35
CA THR A 80 12.63 15.76 -13.37
C THR A 80 12.08 15.94 -11.95
N LEU A 81 11.93 14.86 -11.20
CA LEU A 81 11.46 14.88 -9.82
C LEU A 81 12.40 15.67 -8.92
N PHE A 82 13.72 15.48 -9.07
CA PHE A 82 14.74 16.25 -8.34
C PHE A 82 14.59 17.75 -8.61
N CYS A 83 14.54 18.15 -9.88
CA CYS A 83 14.39 19.55 -10.26
C CYS A 83 13.10 20.15 -9.71
N MET A 84 11.98 19.41 -9.80
CA MET A 84 10.70 19.83 -9.24
C MET A 84 10.76 20.00 -7.71
N LYS A 85 11.50 19.15 -7.00
CA LYS A 85 11.55 19.18 -5.52
C LYS A 85 12.55 20.21 -5.00
N ALA A 86 13.72 20.31 -5.63
CA ALA A 86 14.83 21.18 -5.22
C ALA A 86 14.63 22.64 -5.67
N PHE A 87 14.08 22.86 -6.88
CA PHE A 87 14.01 24.17 -7.52
C PHE A 87 12.57 24.62 -7.77
N ARG A 88 11.66 24.46 -6.78
CA ARG A 88 10.19 24.75 -6.83
C ARG A 88 9.76 26.16 -7.33
N GLY A 89 10.66 26.99 -7.87
CA GLY A 89 10.45 28.38 -8.28
C GLY A 89 10.71 28.74 -9.75
N GLU A 90 11.08 27.83 -10.67
CA GLU A 90 11.46 28.23 -12.05
C GLU A 90 10.49 27.80 -13.16
N HIS A 91 9.19 27.71 -12.87
CA HIS A 91 8.18 27.74 -13.93
C HIS A 91 7.67 29.18 -14.17
N LYS A 92 8.58 30.14 -14.33
CA LYS A 92 8.25 31.38 -15.04
C LYS A 92 8.57 31.18 -16.52
N ALA A 93 7.52 30.77 -17.23
CA ALA A 93 7.26 30.95 -18.65
C ALA A 93 8.51 31.12 -19.54
N VAL A 94 8.91 30.05 -20.23
CA VAL A 94 9.37 30.21 -21.60
C VAL A 94 8.11 30.32 -22.46
N SER A 95 7.57 31.53 -22.54
CA SER A 95 6.75 31.90 -23.70
C SER A 95 7.69 31.95 -24.89
N ASN A 96 7.64 30.92 -25.74
CA ASN A 96 8.22 30.96 -27.07
C ASN A 96 7.53 32.11 -27.83
N ASN A 97 8.25 33.22 -28.00
CA ASN A 97 7.96 34.19 -29.04
C ASN A 97 8.79 33.80 -30.27
N ASN A 98 8.09 33.76 -31.41
CA ASN A 98 8.54 33.53 -32.78
C ASN A 98 9.98 33.94 -33.10
#